data_AF-A0AAF0FCX8-F1
#
_entry.id   AF-A0AAF0FCX8-F1
#
_cell.length_a   1.000
_cell.length_b   1.000
_cell.length_c   1.000
_cell.angle_alpha   90.00
_cell.angle_beta   90.00
_cell.angle_gamma   90.00
#
_symmetry.space_group_name_H-M   'P 1'
#
loop_
_entity.id
_entity.type
_entity.pdbx_description
1 polymer ?
#
loop_
_entity_poly.entity_id
_entity_poly.type
_entity_poly.pdbx_seq_one_letter_code
_entity_poly.pdbx_strand_id
1 'polypeptide(L)'
;MALRNSVHRRNHKERSQPEHRKRFGLLEKHKDYVERARAHHVNRDKLKRLREKAANKNQDEFHTGMVGKKTERGVHIDSRGNKALPNDVVALLKTQDAGYLRKQLVTERKRIAALKEQIAPRVAGMRLSWLEKKPIFVTALGREGLLGHLEQSKATASTRGNTSGRLQSFGQRTVWAEDAEDTEQSVSSLEKTGERQLGFLIRELITRQHRIDALTEASQKLDTVRSLMSTKGSHAVPKKVVSELKEAVSKKGARITAKGLVIDADRDDEDEANVVQTRKQYKWSNERKK
;
A
#
# COMPACT_ATOMS: atom_id res chain seq x y z
N MET A 1 -35.13 -3.54 -62.76
CA MET A 1 -35.98 -2.83 -61.77
C MET A 1 -35.67 -1.33 -61.83
N ALA A 2 -36.39 -0.56 -62.64
CA ALA A 2 -35.95 0.76 -63.13
C ALA A 2 -36.68 2.00 -62.56
N LEU A 3 -37.42 1.90 -61.45
CA LEU A 3 -38.05 3.08 -60.80
C LEU A 3 -38.01 3.04 -59.26
N ARG A 4 -37.08 2.29 -58.65
CA ARG A 4 -36.95 2.21 -57.18
C ARG A 4 -36.13 3.35 -56.54
N ASN A 5 -35.42 4.13 -57.36
CA ASN A 5 -34.55 5.22 -56.90
C ASN A 5 -35.19 6.63 -57.03
N SER A 6 -36.36 6.77 -57.65
CA SER A 6 -37.02 8.07 -57.83
C SER A 6 -37.84 8.52 -56.61
N VAL A 7 -38.21 7.60 -55.72
CA VAL A 7 -38.99 7.89 -54.51
C VAL A 7 -38.15 7.51 -53.30
N HIS A 8 -37.72 8.50 -52.52
CA HIS A 8 -36.96 8.27 -51.29
C HIS A 8 -37.82 7.50 -50.29
N ARG A 9 -37.34 6.32 -49.86
CA ARG A 9 -37.96 5.57 -48.77
C ARG A 9 -37.64 6.23 -47.44
N ARG A 10 -38.64 6.36 -46.57
CA ARG A 10 -38.45 6.94 -45.23
C ARG A 10 -37.55 6.03 -44.37
N ASN A 11 -36.54 6.61 -43.75
CA ASN A 11 -35.76 5.91 -42.73
C ASN A 11 -36.57 5.81 -41.42
N HIS A 12 -36.72 4.59 -40.89
CA HIS A 12 -37.40 4.35 -39.62
C HIS A 12 -36.37 4.32 -38.48
N LYS A 13 -36.48 5.27 -37.54
CA LYS A 13 -35.58 5.34 -36.37
C LYS A 13 -36.01 4.34 -35.29
N GLU A 14 -35.03 3.78 -34.59
CA GLU A 14 -35.27 2.89 -33.46
C GLU A 14 -35.62 3.69 -32.19
N ARG A 15 -36.43 3.09 -31.30
CA ARG A 15 -36.85 3.70 -30.04
C ARG A 15 -35.85 3.42 -28.91
N SER A 16 -35.64 4.41 -28.05
CA SER A 16 -34.85 4.29 -26.82
C SER A 16 -35.55 3.48 -25.72
N GLN A 17 -34.81 3.13 -24.66
CA GLN A 17 -35.34 2.53 -23.44
C GLN A 17 -36.19 3.58 -22.67
N PRO A 18 -37.36 3.23 -22.10
CA PRO A 18 -38.14 4.15 -21.27
C PRO A 18 -37.36 4.63 -20.04
N GLU A 19 -37.55 5.90 -19.67
CA GLU A 19 -36.85 6.58 -18.56
C GLU A 19 -36.84 5.78 -17.26
N HIS A 20 -38.00 5.28 -16.82
CA HIS A 20 -38.13 4.51 -15.58
C HIS A 20 -37.36 3.17 -15.57
N ARG A 21 -37.02 2.63 -16.76
CA ARG A 21 -36.26 1.37 -16.95
C ARG A 21 -34.82 1.59 -17.37
N LYS A 22 -34.35 2.84 -17.48
CA LYS A 22 -32.93 3.13 -17.81
C LYS A 22 -31.94 2.45 -16.87
N ARG A 23 -32.34 2.19 -15.62
CA ARG A 23 -31.53 1.43 -14.64
C ARG A 23 -31.07 0.05 -15.13
N PHE A 24 -31.80 -0.58 -16.06
CA PHE A 24 -31.48 -1.90 -16.61
C PHE A 24 -30.58 -1.84 -17.85
N GLY A 25 -30.11 -0.66 -18.22
CA GLY A 25 -29.27 -0.45 -19.40
C GLY A 25 -30.06 -0.31 -20.70
N LEU A 26 -29.37 -0.57 -21.81
CA LEU A 26 -29.90 -0.41 -23.16
C LEU A 26 -31.01 -1.44 -23.46
N LEU A 27 -32.07 -0.99 -24.13
CA LEU A 27 -33.12 -1.88 -24.60
C LEU A 27 -32.66 -2.64 -25.84
N GLU A 28 -32.26 -3.89 -25.64
CA GLU A 28 -31.82 -4.77 -26.73
C GLU A 28 -32.88 -4.89 -27.84
N LYS A 29 -32.41 -4.82 -29.08
CA LYS A 29 -33.24 -5.02 -30.28
C LYS A 29 -32.91 -6.36 -30.92
N HIS A 30 -33.64 -6.69 -31.99
CA HIS A 30 -33.47 -7.97 -32.69
C HIS A 30 -32.02 -8.16 -33.18
N LYS A 31 -31.36 -7.10 -33.64
CA LYS A 31 -29.95 -7.15 -34.04
C LYS A 31 -29.05 -7.60 -32.88
N ASP A 32 -29.18 -6.97 -31.73
CA ASP A 32 -28.39 -7.30 -30.52
C ASP A 32 -28.68 -8.72 -30.03
N TYR A 33 -29.96 -9.13 -30.09
CA TYR A 33 -30.38 -10.50 -29.78
C TYR A 33 -29.70 -11.52 -30.69
N VAL A 34 -29.67 -11.27 -32.00
CA VAL A 34 -29.04 -12.18 -32.96
C VAL A 34 -27.54 -12.30 -32.70
N GLU A 35 -26.85 -11.20 -32.43
CA GLU A 35 -25.42 -11.21 -32.07
C GLU A 35 -25.16 -11.98 -30.78
N ARG A 36 -25.96 -11.74 -29.74
CA ARG A 36 -25.89 -12.47 -28.46
C ARG A 36 -26.17 -13.96 -28.63
N ALA A 37 -27.21 -14.32 -29.37
CA ALA A 37 -27.60 -15.72 -29.59
C ALA A 37 -26.51 -16.47 -30.37
N ARG A 38 -25.92 -15.84 -31.38
CA ARG A 38 -24.76 -16.40 -32.11
C ARG A 38 -23.57 -16.61 -31.18
N ALA A 39 -23.19 -15.62 -30.39
CA ALA A 39 -22.09 -15.76 -29.43
C ALA A 39 -22.34 -16.88 -28.40
N HIS A 40 -23.58 -16.99 -27.89
CA HIS A 40 -23.98 -18.05 -26.97
C HIS A 40 -23.87 -19.44 -27.63
N HIS A 41 -24.35 -19.59 -28.86
CA HIS A 41 -24.21 -20.86 -29.60
C HIS A 41 -22.75 -21.23 -29.84
N VAL A 42 -21.90 -20.28 -30.23
CA VAL A 42 -20.46 -20.52 -30.40
C VAL A 42 -19.82 -21.02 -29.10
N ASN A 43 -20.13 -20.39 -27.97
CA ASN A 43 -19.60 -20.81 -26.66
C ASN A 43 -20.13 -22.19 -26.24
N ARG A 44 -21.43 -22.44 -26.43
CA ARG A 44 -22.05 -23.74 -26.14
C ARG A 44 -21.41 -24.85 -26.96
N ASP A 45 -21.23 -24.63 -28.26
CA ASP A 45 -20.66 -25.62 -29.17
C ASP A 45 -19.18 -25.86 -28.86
N LYS A 46 -18.42 -24.82 -28.48
CA LYS A 46 -17.05 -24.93 -27.98
C LYS A 46 -16.99 -25.77 -26.69
N LEU A 47 -17.86 -25.52 -25.72
CA LEU A 47 -17.94 -26.29 -24.48
C LEU A 47 -18.33 -27.76 -24.74
N LYS A 48 -19.25 -28.01 -25.67
CA LYS A 48 -19.63 -29.37 -26.08
C LYS A 48 -18.41 -30.14 -26.61
N ARG A 49 -17.66 -29.55 -27.54
CA ARG A 49 -16.42 -30.14 -28.07
C ARG A 49 -15.37 -30.39 -26.98
N LEU A 50 -15.21 -29.47 -26.04
CA LEU A 50 -14.28 -29.66 -24.91
C LEU A 50 -14.70 -30.80 -23.98
N ARG A 51 -16.01 -30.97 -23.74
CA ARG A 51 -16.54 -32.10 -22.95
C ARG A 51 -16.33 -33.43 -23.65
N GLU A 52 -16.60 -33.50 -24.96
CA GLU A 52 -16.35 -34.71 -25.76
C GLU A 52 -14.86 -35.09 -25.75
N LYS A 53 -13.96 -34.11 -25.92
CA LYS A 53 -12.51 -34.34 -25.79
C LYS A 53 -12.11 -34.83 -24.40
N ALA A 54 -12.69 -34.27 -23.35
CA ALA A 54 -12.41 -34.68 -21.97
C ALA A 54 -12.93 -36.10 -21.67
N ALA A 55 -14.09 -36.47 -22.22
CA ALA A 55 -14.68 -37.81 -22.07
C ALA A 55 -13.88 -38.89 -22.82
N ASN A 56 -13.40 -38.57 -24.02
CA ASN A 56 -12.61 -39.47 -24.86
C ASN A 56 -11.11 -39.46 -24.53
N LYS A 57 -10.70 -38.89 -23.38
CA LYS A 57 -9.29 -38.78 -23.00
C LYS A 57 -8.72 -40.15 -22.64
N ASN A 58 -7.58 -40.51 -23.25
CA ASN A 58 -6.80 -41.68 -22.84
C ASN A 58 -6.08 -41.39 -21.51
N GLN A 59 -6.21 -42.25 -20.51
CA GLN A 59 -5.59 -42.04 -19.20
C GLN A 59 -4.07 -42.22 -19.23
N ASP A 60 -3.56 -43.02 -20.17
CA ASP A 60 -2.14 -43.34 -20.30
C ASP A 60 -1.43 -42.48 -21.36
N GLU A 61 -2.06 -41.38 -21.80
CA GLU A 61 -1.44 -40.49 -22.78
C GLU A 61 -0.17 -39.82 -22.21
N PHE A 62 0.92 -39.86 -22.99
CA PHE A 62 2.17 -39.18 -22.65
C PHE A 62 2.62 -38.28 -23.80
N HIS A 63 2.89 -37.01 -23.49
CA HIS A 63 3.52 -36.06 -24.40
C HIS A 63 4.79 -35.51 -23.75
N THR A 64 5.89 -35.38 -24.51
CA THR A 64 7.16 -34.83 -23.99
C THR A 64 7.00 -33.42 -23.41
N GLY A 65 6.02 -32.65 -23.90
CA GLY A 65 5.69 -31.33 -23.37
C GLY A 65 5.04 -31.34 -21.97
N MET A 66 4.68 -32.51 -21.42
CA MET A 66 4.25 -32.66 -20.02
C MET A 66 5.43 -32.53 -19.05
N VAL A 67 6.67 -32.77 -19.52
CA VAL A 67 7.88 -32.64 -18.70
C VAL A 67 8.09 -31.16 -18.34
N GLY A 68 8.18 -30.88 -17.04
CA GLY A 68 8.37 -29.51 -16.51
C GLY A 68 7.10 -28.66 -16.42
N LYS A 69 5.95 -29.15 -16.92
CA LYS A 69 4.64 -28.52 -16.73
C LYS A 69 3.97 -29.08 -15.47
N LYS A 70 3.26 -28.21 -14.74
CA LYS A 70 2.56 -28.60 -13.52
C LYS A 70 1.05 -28.37 -13.68
N THR A 71 0.28 -29.22 -13.01
CA THR A 71 -1.15 -29.07 -12.83
C THR A 71 -1.41 -29.01 -11.33
N GLU A 72 -2.12 -27.99 -10.87
CA GLU A 72 -2.54 -27.89 -9.47
C GLU A 72 -4.07 -27.92 -9.41
N ARG A 73 -4.62 -28.81 -8.58
CA ARG A 73 -6.08 -29.02 -8.44
C ARG A 73 -6.79 -29.24 -9.79
N GLY A 74 -6.12 -29.88 -10.75
CA GLY A 74 -6.66 -30.15 -12.08
C GLY A 74 -6.56 -28.99 -13.09
N VAL A 75 -5.96 -27.84 -12.73
CA VAL A 75 -5.74 -26.71 -13.63
C VAL A 75 -4.25 -26.59 -13.97
N HIS A 76 -3.95 -26.48 -15.26
CA HIS A 76 -2.58 -26.26 -15.73
C HIS A 76 -2.07 -24.90 -15.26
N ILE A 77 -0.91 -24.88 -14.60
CA ILE A 77 -0.22 -23.65 -14.21
C ILE A 77 1.01 -23.49 -15.09
N ASP A 78 1.06 -22.36 -15.77
CA ASP A 78 2.22 -21.93 -16.53
C ASP A 78 3.09 -20.97 -15.70
N SER A 79 4.39 -20.95 -15.97
CA SER A 79 5.32 -20.05 -15.29
C SER A 79 5.14 -18.62 -15.76
N ARG A 80 5.05 -17.67 -14.83
CA ARG A 80 5.04 -16.23 -15.14
C ARG A 80 6.42 -15.69 -15.57
N GLY A 81 7.45 -16.53 -15.55
CA GLY A 81 8.82 -16.16 -15.91
C GLY A 81 9.73 -15.80 -14.73
N ASN A 82 9.21 -15.74 -13.50
CA ASN A 82 10.04 -15.52 -12.31
C ASN A 82 10.92 -16.74 -12.04
N LYS A 83 12.23 -16.53 -11.93
CA LYS A 83 13.22 -17.57 -11.63
C LYS A 83 13.90 -17.27 -10.30
N ALA A 84 14.28 -18.32 -9.57
CA ALA A 84 15.10 -18.18 -8.38
C ALA A 84 16.48 -17.67 -8.81
N LEU A 85 16.87 -16.50 -8.28
CA LEU A 85 18.17 -15.89 -8.56
C LEU A 85 19.24 -16.45 -7.61
N PRO A 86 20.49 -16.61 -8.07
CA PRO A 86 21.58 -17.00 -7.18
C PRO A 86 21.85 -15.89 -6.16
N ASN A 87 22.27 -16.28 -4.95
CA ASN A 87 22.43 -15.35 -3.82
C ASN A 87 23.39 -14.18 -4.12
N ASP A 88 24.42 -14.39 -4.94
CA ASP A 88 25.41 -13.36 -5.26
C ASP A 88 24.79 -12.27 -6.16
N VAL A 89 23.93 -12.66 -7.10
CA VAL A 89 23.16 -11.70 -7.92
C VAL A 89 22.18 -10.93 -7.05
N VAL A 90 21.49 -11.61 -6.12
CA VAL A 90 20.58 -10.95 -5.18
C VAL A 90 21.32 -9.95 -4.28
N ALA A 91 22.53 -10.29 -3.81
CA ALA A 91 23.36 -9.40 -3.00
C ALA A 91 23.82 -8.16 -3.79
N LEU A 92 24.20 -8.34 -5.06
CA LEU A 92 24.54 -7.24 -5.96
C LEU A 92 23.36 -6.29 -6.18
N LEU A 93 22.18 -6.83 -6.51
CA LEU A 93 20.96 -6.04 -6.72
C LEU A 93 20.60 -5.22 -5.47
N LYS A 94 20.63 -5.85 -4.29
CA LYS A 94 20.37 -5.15 -3.02
C LYS A 94 21.42 -4.08 -2.71
N THR A 95 22.67 -4.28 -3.14
CA THR A 95 23.72 -3.27 -2.98
C THR A 95 23.45 -2.06 -3.87
N GLN A 96 23.00 -2.27 -5.11
CA GLN A 96 22.58 -1.20 -6.03
C GLN A 96 21.39 -0.43 -5.44
N ASP A 97 20.37 -1.15 -4.94
CA ASP A 97 19.20 -0.55 -4.29
C ASP A 97 19.60 0.28 -3.06
N ALA A 98 20.54 -0.19 -2.25
CA ALA A 98 21.08 0.56 -1.11
C ALA A 98 21.71 1.89 -1.56
N GLY A 99 22.50 1.85 -2.63
CA GLY A 99 23.11 3.04 -3.22
C GLY A 99 22.05 4.03 -3.71
N TYR A 100 21.00 3.53 -4.38
CA TYR A 100 19.88 4.34 -4.84
C TYR A 100 19.13 5.00 -3.68
N LEU A 101 18.79 4.25 -2.62
CA LEU A 101 18.11 4.80 -1.45
C LEU A 101 18.94 5.89 -0.75
N ARG A 102 20.26 5.68 -0.60
CA ARG A 102 21.16 6.71 -0.05
C ARG A 102 21.18 7.97 -0.90
N LYS A 103 21.24 7.84 -2.23
CA LYS A 103 21.16 8.97 -3.16
C LYS A 103 19.83 9.72 -3.01
N GLN A 104 18.71 9.00 -2.92
CA GLN A 104 17.39 9.60 -2.73
C GLN A 104 17.31 10.33 -1.38
N LEU A 105 17.81 9.74 -0.30
CA LEU A 105 17.87 10.38 1.03
C LEU A 105 18.67 11.70 1.00
N VAL A 106 19.84 11.71 0.38
CA VAL A 106 20.65 12.94 0.23
C VAL A 106 19.89 14.00 -0.58
N THR A 107 19.23 13.59 -1.66
CA THR A 107 18.44 14.49 -2.51
C THR A 107 17.25 15.09 -1.74
N GLU A 108 16.50 14.27 -1.00
CA GLU A 108 15.38 14.73 -0.18
C GLU A 108 15.84 15.62 0.97
N ARG A 109 16.98 15.33 1.63
CA ARG A 109 17.55 16.20 2.66
C ARG A 109 17.91 17.59 2.11
N LYS A 110 18.54 17.66 0.94
CA LYS A 110 18.84 18.94 0.26
C LYS A 110 17.56 19.71 -0.08
N ARG A 111 16.54 18.99 -0.54
CA ARG A 111 15.21 19.51 -0.84
C ARG A 111 14.49 20.08 0.39
N ILE A 112 14.59 19.41 1.54
CA ILE A 112 14.06 19.94 2.79
C ILE A 112 14.87 21.15 3.23
N ALA A 113 16.20 21.12 3.16
CA ALA A 113 17.04 22.28 3.51
C ALA A 113 16.67 23.53 2.70
N ALA A 114 16.50 23.41 1.37
CA ALA A 114 16.04 24.50 0.52
C ALA A 114 14.63 25.00 0.89
N LEU A 115 13.70 24.09 1.24
CA LEU A 115 12.38 24.50 1.72
C LEU A 115 12.45 25.20 3.08
N LYS A 116 13.32 24.76 3.99
CA LYS A 116 13.54 25.44 5.28
C LYS A 116 14.02 26.86 5.06
N GLU A 117 14.99 27.07 4.18
CA GLU A 117 15.51 28.40 3.84
C GLU A 117 14.41 29.31 3.25
N GLN A 118 13.52 28.75 2.42
CA GLN A 118 12.37 29.50 1.86
C GLN A 118 11.29 29.81 2.91
N ILE A 119 11.05 28.90 3.85
CA ILE A 119 10.00 29.00 4.87
C ILE A 119 10.44 29.91 6.02
N ALA A 120 11.69 29.82 6.48
CA ALA A 120 12.22 30.54 7.63
C ALA A 120 11.91 32.06 7.65
N PRO A 121 12.21 32.85 6.60
CA PRO A 121 11.91 34.29 6.61
C PRO A 121 10.42 34.60 6.58
N ARG A 122 9.59 33.68 6.08
CA ARG A 122 8.14 33.85 5.96
C ARG A 122 7.37 33.43 7.21
N VAL A 123 7.97 32.58 8.06
CA VAL A 123 7.40 32.17 9.34
C VAL A 123 7.40 33.33 10.34
N ALA A 124 8.41 34.20 10.28
CA ALA A 124 8.45 35.45 11.05
C ALA A 124 7.26 36.35 10.65
N GLY A 125 6.39 36.68 11.62
CA GLY A 125 5.15 37.42 11.34
C GLY A 125 3.91 36.56 11.09
N MET A 126 3.91 35.27 11.42
CA MET A 126 2.69 34.44 11.40
C MET A 126 1.71 34.81 12.51
N ARG A 127 0.40 34.68 12.26
CA ARG A 127 -0.64 34.72 13.28
C ARG A 127 -0.65 33.41 14.06
N LEU A 128 -0.51 33.47 15.39
CA LEU A 128 -0.52 32.27 16.23
C LEU A 128 -1.86 31.52 16.12
N SER A 129 -2.99 32.24 16.04
CA SER A 129 -4.34 31.67 15.88
C SER A 129 -4.55 30.87 14.58
N TRP A 130 -3.81 31.18 13.51
CA TRP A 130 -3.85 30.40 12.27
C TRP A 130 -3.10 29.07 12.42
N LEU A 131 -2.00 29.08 13.16
CA LEU A 131 -1.16 27.91 13.40
C LEU A 131 -1.80 26.97 14.43
N GLU A 132 -2.47 27.50 15.46
CA GLU A 132 -3.25 26.72 16.44
C GLU A 132 -4.36 25.88 15.78
N LYS A 133 -5.00 26.39 14.73
CA LYS A 133 -5.98 25.64 13.94
C LYS A 133 -5.37 24.47 13.16
N LYS A 134 -4.03 24.40 13.04
CA LYS A 134 -3.31 23.44 12.20
C LYS A 134 -2.18 22.77 12.99
N PRO A 135 -2.48 21.82 13.89
CA PRO A 135 -1.47 21.18 14.73
C PRO A 135 -0.38 20.44 13.93
N ILE A 136 -0.73 19.87 12.77
CA ILE A 136 0.23 19.19 11.88
C ILE A 136 1.32 20.15 11.38
N PHE A 137 0.99 21.44 11.22
CA PHE A 137 1.96 22.44 10.79
C PHE A 137 2.91 22.79 11.93
N VAL A 138 2.40 22.86 13.17
CA VAL A 138 3.21 23.06 14.38
C VAL A 138 4.22 21.93 14.53
N THR A 139 3.80 20.67 14.42
CA THR A 139 4.70 19.52 14.59
C THR A 139 5.78 19.48 13.51
N ALA A 140 5.41 19.74 12.25
CA ALA A 140 6.33 19.74 11.13
C ALA A 140 7.39 20.85 11.21
N LEU A 141 6.96 22.07 11.54
CA LEU A 141 7.87 23.21 11.73
C LEU A 141 8.71 23.06 13.01
N GLY A 142 8.15 22.49 14.07
CA GLY A 142 8.84 22.19 15.32
C GLY A 142 9.96 21.17 15.13
N ARG A 143 9.71 20.10 14.35
CA ARG A 143 10.73 19.09 13.99
C ARG A 143 11.96 19.70 13.32
N GLU A 144 11.77 20.76 12.53
CA GLU A 144 12.86 21.44 11.83
C GLU A 144 13.45 22.63 12.58
N GLY A 145 12.97 22.94 13.79
CA GLY A 145 13.45 24.04 14.62
C GLY A 145 13.01 25.43 14.16
N LEU A 146 12.03 25.52 13.24
CA LEU A 146 11.61 26.79 12.63
C LEU A 146 10.67 27.62 13.53
N LEU A 147 10.10 27.02 14.59
CA LEU A 147 9.25 27.73 15.55
C LEU A 147 10.05 28.55 16.59
N GLY A 148 11.38 28.41 16.66
CA GLY A 148 12.18 28.99 17.73
C GLY A 148 11.74 28.51 19.13
N HIS A 149 12.06 29.27 20.18
CA HIS A 149 11.59 29.06 21.56
C HIS A 149 10.10 29.44 21.76
N LEU A 150 9.20 29.08 20.83
CA LEU A 150 7.76 29.35 20.99
C LEU A 150 7.18 28.68 22.24
N GLU A 151 7.75 27.56 22.66
CA GLU A 151 7.44 26.87 23.92
C GLU A 151 7.60 27.78 25.15
N GLN A 152 8.62 28.64 25.19
CA GLN A 152 8.83 29.56 26.32
C GLN A 152 7.86 30.75 26.31
N SER A 153 7.45 31.21 25.13
CA SER A 153 6.49 32.33 25.03
C SER A 153 5.05 31.97 25.42
N LYS A 154 4.65 30.68 25.30
CA LYS A 154 3.35 30.22 25.81
C LYS A 154 3.26 30.30 27.33
N ALA A 155 4.38 30.10 28.04
CA ALA A 155 4.45 30.25 29.49
C ALA A 155 4.29 31.71 29.95
N THR A 156 4.66 32.69 29.12
CA THR A 156 4.53 34.12 29.44
C THR A 156 3.24 34.77 28.90
N ALA A 157 2.62 34.18 27.87
CA ALA A 157 1.41 34.73 27.23
C ALA A 157 0.10 34.39 27.96
N SER A 158 0.06 33.34 28.79
CA SER A 158 -1.13 32.98 29.58
C SER A 158 -1.51 34.04 30.64
N THR A 159 -0.60 34.95 30.98
CA THR A 159 -0.83 36.04 31.94
C THR A 159 -1.50 37.29 31.34
N ARG A 160 -1.51 37.44 30.00
CA ARG A 160 -2.14 38.57 29.32
C ARG A 160 -3.07 38.03 28.25
N GLY A 161 -4.38 38.09 28.49
CA GLY A 161 -5.45 37.57 27.64
C GLY A 161 -5.60 38.24 26.27
N ASN A 162 -4.52 38.32 25.50
CA ASN A 162 -4.51 38.82 24.13
C ASN A 162 -4.04 37.68 23.21
N THR A 163 -5.00 36.96 22.63
CA THR A 163 -4.77 35.82 21.72
C THR A 163 -4.35 36.25 20.31
N SER A 164 -4.27 37.56 20.06
CA SER A 164 -3.80 38.20 18.82
C SER A 164 -2.27 38.28 18.74
N GLY A 165 -1.57 37.30 19.30
CA GLY A 165 -0.11 37.20 19.22
C GLY A 165 0.36 36.94 17.79
N ARG A 166 1.35 37.72 17.34
CA ARG A 166 2.12 37.45 16.11
C ARG A 166 3.45 36.83 16.48
N LEU A 167 3.94 35.89 15.68
CA LEU A 167 5.28 35.34 15.87
C LEU A 167 6.28 36.49 15.67
N GLN A 168 7.04 36.80 16.72
CA GLN A 168 7.94 37.95 16.72
C GLN A 168 8.96 37.84 15.58
N SER A 169 8.99 38.84 14.70
CA SER A 169 10.09 39.04 13.76
C SER A 169 11.12 39.96 14.41
N PHE A 170 12.40 39.68 14.22
CA PHE A 170 13.46 40.66 14.47
C PHE A 170 13.34 41.76 13.41
N GLY A 171 12.59 42.82 13.71
CA GLY A 171 12.41 44.00 12.85
C GLY A 171 10.96 44.45 12.74
N GLN A 172 10.73 45.75 12.96
CA GLN A 172 9.46 46.43 12.71
C GLN A 172 9.36 46.73 11.21
N ARG A 173 8.30 46.28 10.53
CA ARG A 173 8.01 46.69 9.14
C ARG A 173 7.17 47.96 9.16
N THR A 174 7.73 49.07 8.67
CA THR A 174 7.01 50.32 8.44
C THR A 174 6.32 50.27 7.08
N VAL A 175 5.00 50.48 7.05
CA VAL A 175 4.19 50.61 5.84
C VAL A 175 3.76 52.07 5.73
N TRP A 176 3.94 52.69 4.57
CA TRP A 176 3.52 54.06 4.28
C TRP A 176 2.13 54.01 3.63
N ALA A 177 1.19 54.81 4.12
CA ALA A 177 -0.23 54.74 3.76
C ALA A 177 -0.85 56.14 3.72
N GLU A 178 -1.71 56.40 2.72
CA GLU A 178 -2.40 57.68 2.51
C GLU A 178 -3.76 57.75 3.23
N ASP A 179 -4.47 56.62 3.42
CA ASP A 179 -5.77 56.53 4.13
C ASP A 179 -5.87 55.29 5.02
N ALA A 180 -6.29 55.45 6.29
CA ALA A 180 -6.20 54.41 7.31
C ALA A 180 -7.14 53.20 7.08
N GLU A 181 -8.38 53.40 6.65
CA GLU A 181 -9.39 52.32 6.59
C GLU A 181 -9.18 51.36 5.39
N ASP A 182 -8.81 51.88 4.22
CA ASP A 182 -8.51 51.07 3.04
C ASP A 182 -7.22 50.25 3.20
N THR A 183 -6.32 50.71 4.08
CA THR A 183 -5.07 49.98 4.37
C THR A 183 -5.30 48.74 5.21
N GLU A 184 -6.24 48.74 6.15
CA GLU A 184 -6.52 47.55 6.96
C GLU A 184 -7.10 46.40 6.13
N GLN A 185 -8.04 46.73 5.22
CA GLN A 185 -8.66 45.74 4.35
C GLN A 185 -7.67 45.14 3.35
N SER A 186 -6.82 45.98 2.74
CA SER A 186 -5.79 45.54 1.81
C SER A 186 -4.70 44.71 2.49
N VAL A 187 -4.22 45.12 3.68
CA VAL A 187 -3.26 44.36 4.49
C VAL A 187 -3.84 43.00 4.91
N SER A 188 -5.11 42.95 5.35
CA SER A 188 -5.75 41.69 5.75
C SER A 188 -5.87 40.68 4.60
N SER A 189 -6.08 41.17 3.37
CA SER A 189 -6.21 40.36 2.16
C SER A 189 -4.85 39.83 1.71
N LEU A 190 -3.82 40.70 1.71
CA LEU A 190 -2.43 40.33 1.45
C LEU A 190 -1.94 39.27 2.44
N GLU A 191 -2.24 39.42 3.73
CA GLU A 191 -1.88 38.44 4.77
C GLU A 191 -2.50 37.07 4.51
N LYS A 192 -3.79 37.01 4.15
CA LYS A 192 -4.47 35.74 3.79
C LYS A 192 -3.84 35.08 2.57
N THR A 193 -3.39 35.84 1.57
CA THR A 193 -2.68 35.28 0.41
C THR A 193 -1.29 34.74 0.78
N GLY A 194 -0.54 35.44 1.63
CA GLY A 194 0.73 34.99 2.17
C GLY A 194 0.61 33.72 3.01
N GLU A 195 -0.40 33.64 3.88
CA GLU A 195 -0.72 32.44 4.67
C GLU A 195 -1.08 31.24 3.79
N ARG A 196 -1.80 31.46 2.67
CA ARG A 196 -2.09 30.39 1.69
C ARG A 196 -0.82 29.88 1.05
N GLN A 197 0.05 30.76 0.56
CA GLN A 197 1.35 30.39 -0.03
C GLN A 197 2.22 29.61 0.96
N LEU A 198 2.33 30.10 2.20
CA LEU A 198 3.02 29.42 3.29
C LEU A 198 2.41 28.06 3.60
N GLY A 199 1.08 27.96 3.61
CA GLY A 199 0.38 26.71 3.78
C GLY A 199 0.74 25.66 2.72
N PHE A 200 0.95 26.07 1.46
CA PHE A 200 1.43 25.16 0.42
C PHE A 200 2.87 24.69 0.69
N LEU A 201 3.78 25.61 1.05
CA LEU A 201 5.18 25.27 1.36
C LEU A 201 5.29 24.34 2.57
N ILE A 202 4.51 24.57 3.62
CA ILE A 202 4.51 23.72 4.83
C ILE A 202 3.93 22.34 4.51
N ARG A 203 2.88 22.26 3.69
CA ARG A 203 2.36 20.95 3.22
C ARG A 203 3.40 20.20 2.41
N GLU A 204 4.14 20.90 1.55
CA GLU A 204 5.24 20.30 0.80
C GLU A 204 6.37 19.82 1.73
N LEU A 205 6.71 20.59 2.75
CA LEU A 205 7.67 20.19 3.77
C LEU A 205 7.20 18.92 4.50
N ILE A 206 5.93 18.85 4.89
CA ILE A 206 5.32 17.67 5.54
C ILE A 206 5.42 16.43 4.65
N THR A 207 5.01 16.54 3.37
CA THR A 207 5.08 15.39 2.45
C THR A 207 6.51 14.93 2.24
N ARG A 208 7.48 15.86 2.19
CA ARG A 208 8.91 15.52 2.11
C ARG A 208 9.46 14.91 3.40
N GLN A 209 9.02 15.36 4.58
CA GLN A 209 9.38 14.73 5.86
C GLN A 209 8.91 13.27 5.91
N HIS A 210 7.64 13.02 5.57
CA HIS A 210 7.11 11.65 5.49
C HIS A 210 7.87 10.80 4.47
N ARG A 211 8.25 11.38 3.33
CA ARG A 211 9.07 10.70 2.33
C ARG A 211 10.45 10.35 2.88
N ILE A 212 11.11 11.25 3.61
CA ILE A 212 12.39 10.95 4.27
C ILE A 212 12.21 9.82 5.28
N ASP A 213 11.18 9.86 6.11
CA ASP A 213 10.93 8.81 7.11
C ASP A 213 10.76 7.45 6.42
N ALA A 214 9.92 7.37 5.37
CA ALA A 214 9.73 6.15 4.58
C ALA A 214 11.03 5.68 3.91
N LEU A 215 11.84 6.59 3.36
CA LEU A 215 13.14 6.25 2.77
C LEU A 215 14.16 5.78 3.83
N THR A 216 14.14 6.37 5.03
CA THR A 216 15.02 5.95 6.13
C THR A 216 14.63 4.57 6.65
N GLU A 217 13.34 4.30 6.82
CA GLU A 217 12.82 2.99 7.20
C GLU A 217 13.16 1.93 6.13
N ALA A 218 12.96 2.24 4.85
CA ALA A 218 13.35 1.36 3.76
C ALA A 218 14.86 1.09 3.74
N SER A 219 15.69 2.12 3.97
CA SER A 219 17.14 1.97 4.07
C SER A 219 17.54 1.07 5.23
N GLN A 220 16.97 1.27 6.42
CA GLN A 220 17.22 0.44 7.60
C GLN A 220 16.84 -1.02 7.33
N LYS A 221 15.64 -1.27 6.80
CA LYS A 221 15.17 -2.62 6.43
C LYS A 221 16.08 -3.27 5.38
N LEU A 222 16.56 -2.50 4.41
CA LEU A 222 17.48 -3.03 3.40
C LEU A 222 18.86 -3.35 3.99
N ASP A 223 19.36 -2.49 4.88
CA ASP A 223 20.63 -2.69 5.56
C ASP A 223 20.56 -3.90 6.51
N THR A 224 19.44 -4.15 7.20
CA THR A 224 19.23 -5.39 7.98
C THR A 224 19.17 -6.63 7.09
N VAL A 225 18.49 -6.56 5.94
CA VAL A 225 18.49 -7.69 4.99
C VAL A 225 19.90 -7.94 4.45
N ARG A 226 20.68 -6.88 4.15
CA ARG A 226 22.05 -7.02 3.67
C ARG A 226 22.97 -7.60 4.74
N SER A 227 22.81 -7.19 6.02
CA SER A 227 23.59 -7.78 7.11
C SER A 227 23.27 -9.27 7.28
N LEU A 228 22.00 -9.65 7.27
CA LEU A 228 21.57 -11.05 7.32
C LEU A 228 22.12 -11.89 6.15
N MET A 229 22.21 -11.31 4.95
CA MET A 229 22.81 -11.97 3.79
C MET A 229 24.34 -12.07 3.86
N SER A 230 24.99 -11.11 4.53
CA SER A 230 26.45 -11.08 4.72
C SER A 230 26.92 -12.02 5.83
N THR A 231 26.10 -12.26 6.86
CA THR A 231 26.40 -13.18 7.96
C THR A 231 26.20 -14.64 7.53
N LYS A 232 26.86 -15.08 6.46
CA LYS A 232 27.04 -16.50 6.17
C LYS A 232 28.09 -17.06 7.15
N GLY A 233 27.66 -17.39 8.38
CA GLY A 233 28.44 -18.24 9.30
C GLY A 233 28.79 -17.68 10.68
N SER A 234 28.58 -16.39 10.98
CA SER A 234 28.93 -15.80 12.28
C SER A 234 27.84 -15.89 13.36
N HIS A 235 26.58 -16.14 12.96
CA HIS A 235 25.43 -16.26 13.87
C HIS A 235 24.76 -17.65 13.82
N ALA A 236 25.35 -18.61 13.12
CA ALA A 236 24.98 -20.00 13.30
C ALA A 236 25.46 -20.42 14.68
N VAL A 237 24.55 -20.47 15.67
CA VAL A 237 24.86 -21.09 16.97
C VAL A 237 25.47 -22.46 16.67
N PRO A 238 26.69 -22.77 17.14
CA PRO A 238 27.32 -24.04 16.85
C PRO A 238 26.35 -25.15 17.23
N LYS A 239 26.19 -26.18 16.39
CA LYS A 239 25.27 -27.30 16.66
C LYS A 239 25.49 -27.89 18.06
N LYS A 240 26.73 -27.83 18.55
CA LYS A 240 27.14 -28.21 19.91
C LYS A 240 26.48 -27.38 21.01
N VAL A 241 26.44 -26.05 20.87
CA VAL A 241 25.77 -25.15 21.82
C VAL A 241 24.25 -25.37 21.77
N VAL A 242 23.68 -25.64 20.59
CA VAL A 242 22.25 -26.00 20.49
C VAL A 242 21.96 -27.34 21.16
N SER A 243 22.83 -28.36 21.02
CA SER A 243 22.66 -29.64 21.71
C SER A 243 22.84 -29.52 23.22
N GLU A 244 23.81 -28.73 23.69
CA GLU A 244 24.04 -28.47 25.11
C GLU A 244 22.84 -27.73 25.74
N LEU A 245 22.25 -26.75 25.03
CA LEU A 245 21.03 -26.08 25.48
C LEU A 245 19.84 -27.05 25.53
N LYS A 246 19.67 -27.93 24.52
CA LYS A 246 18.62 -28.96 24.53
C LYS A 246 18.80 -29.95 25.67
N GLU A 247 20.03 -30.39 25.92
CA GLU A 247 20.37 -31.30 27.00
C GLU A 247 20.20 -30.64 28.37
N ALA A 248 20.58 -29.36 28.53
CA ALA A 248 20.39 -28.60 29.76
C ALA A 248 18.90 -28.36 30.07
N VAL A 249 18.07 -28.11 29.06
CA VAL A 249 16.61 -27.98 29.22
C VAL A 249 15.99 -29.35 29.54
N SER A 250 16.45 -30.42 28.90
CA SER A 250 16.01 -31.79 29.19
C SER A 250 16.43 -32.28 30.59
N LYS A 251 17.62 -31.90 31.06
CA LYS A 251 18.15 -32.22 32.41
C LYS A 251 17.38 -31.52 33.52
N LYS A 252 16.73 -30.39 33.24
CA LYS A 252 15.84 -29.68 34.19
C LYS A 252 14.42 -30.25 34.25
N GLY A 253 14.15 -31.40 33.61
CA GLY A 253 12.86 -32.09 33.70
C GLY A 253 11.73 -31.49 32.85
N ALA A 254 12.01 -30.48 32.03
CA ALA A 254 11.02 -29.82 31.17
C ALA A 254 10.63 -30.72 29.98
N ARG A 255 9.33 -30.99 29.80
CA ARG A 255 8.80 -31.69 28.63
C ARG A 255 8.70 -30.72 27.45
N ILE A 256 9.28 -31.10 26.31
CA ILE A 256 9.37 -30.24 25.11
C ILE A 256 8.55 -30.85 23.97
N THR A 257 7.76 -30.03 23.27
CA THR A 257 7.03 -30.45 22.06
C THR A 257 7.98 -30.64 20.86
N ALA A 258 7.54 -31.33 19.80
CA ALA A 258 8.34 -31.50 18.57
C ALA A 258 8.78 -30.16 17.89
N LYS A 259 8.18 -29.02 18.30
CA LYS A 259 8.52 -27.67 17.82
C LYS A 259 9.41 -26.86 18.78
N GLY A 260 9.86 -27.44 19.90
CA GLY A 260 10.80 -26.80 20.81
C GLY A 260 10.19 -25.86 21.86
N LEU A 261 8.87 -25.92 22.08
CA LEU A 261 8.21 -25.20 23.18
C LEU A 261 8.21 -26.04 24.47
N VAL A 262 8.51 -25.39 25.59
CA VAL A 262 8.45 -25.97 26.95
C VAL A 262 7.00 -26.01 27.43
N ILE A 263 6.57 -27.16 27.95
CA ILE A 263 5.29 -27.33 28.64
C ILE A 263 5.61 -27.40 30.14
N ASP A 264 5.07 -26.46 30.92
CA ASP A 264 5.17 -26.46 32.38
C ASP A 264 4.28 -27.57 32.95
N ALA A 265 4.84 -28.40 33.84
CA ALA A 265 4.21 -29.61 34.36
C ALA A 265 3.11 -29.36 35.42
N ASP A 266 2.84 -28.10 35.77
CA ASP A 266 1.95 -27.72 36.88
C ASP A 266 0.51 -27.39 36.44
N ARG A 267 0.11 -27.76 35.22
CA ARG A 267 -1.31 -27.83 34.84
C ARG A 267 -1.79 -29.27 34.97
N ASP A 268 -2.43 -29.55 36.10
CA ASP A 268 -3.28 -30.71 36.32
C ASP A 268 -4.45 -30.69 35.33
N ASP A 269 -4.22 -31.19 34.12
CA ASP A 269 -5.27 -31.52 33.17
C ASP A 269 -5.42 -33.06 33.16
N GLU A 270 -6.27 -33.59 34.06
CA GLU A 270 -6.71 -35.00 34.10
C GLU A 270 -7.60 -35.39 32.88
N ASP A 271 -7.49 -34.72 31.74
CA ASP A 271 -8.40 -34.88 30.59
C ASP A 271 -7.72 -35.13 29.22
N GLU A 272 -6.51 -35.69 29.18
CA GLU A 272 -5.88 -36.08 27.90
C GLU A 272 -5.36 -37.54 27.94
N ALA A 273 -6.24 -38.47 28.29
CA ALA A 273 -6.02 -39.88 28.01
C ALA A 273 -6.24 -40.17 26.50
N ASN A 274 -5.14 -40.41 25.79
CA ASN A 274 -5.06 -41.13 24.50
C ASN A 274 -5.91 -40.61 23.33
N VAL A 275 -5.54 -39.47 22.73
CA VAL A 275 -5.93 -39.18 21.33
C VAL A 275 -4.98 -39.91 20.37
N VAL A 276 -5.20 -41.21 20.20
CA VAL A 276 -4.68 -41.95 19.04
C VAL A 276 -5.32 -41.34 17.79
N GLN A 277 -4.51 -40.71 16.93
CA GLN A 277 -4.98 -40.21 15.64
C GLN A 277 -5.44 -41.38 14.77
N THR A 278 -6.72 -41.73 14.85
CA THR A 278 -7.33 -42.66 13.92
C THR A 278 -7.40 -42.01 12.54
N ARG A 279 -6.67 -42.59 11.57
CA ARG A 279 -6.76 -42.18 10.17
C ARG A 279 -8.19 -42.44 9.69
N LYS A 280 -8.96 -41.39 9.40
CA LYS A 280 -10.30 -41.51 8.80
C LYS A 280 -10.17 -42.15 7.42
N GLN A 281 -10.57 -43.42 7.31
CA GLN A 281 -10.77 -44.07 6.02
C GLN A 281 -12.20 -43.80 5.55
N TYR A 282 -12.36 -43.06 4.45
CA TYR A 282 -13.65 -42.90 3.79
C TYR A 282 -13.84 -44.03 2.78
N LYS A 283 -14.85 -44.88 3.00
CA LYS A 283 -15.38 -45.77 1.96
C LYS A 283 -16.55 -45.06 1.28
N TRP A 284 -16.45 -44.90 -0.04
CA TRP A 284 -17.52 -44.35 -0.86
C TRP A 284 -18.64 -45.39 -1.00
N SER A 285 -19.81 -45.14 -0.43
CA SER A 285 -21.02 -45.93 -0.74
C SER A 285 -21.84 -45.23 -1.83
N ASN A 286 -22.21 -45.98 -2.86
CA ASN A 286 -23.03 -45.53 -3.98
C ASN A 286 -24.53 -45.49 -3.63
N GLU A 287 -24.91 -45.03 -2.45
CA GLU A 287 -26.32 -44.83 -2.11
C GLU A 287 -26.77 -43.42 -2.51
N ARG A 288 -27.38 -43.36 -3.70
CA ARG A 288 -28.22 -42.23 -4.10
C ARG A 288 -29.36 -42.10 -3.10
N LYS A 289 -29.35 -41.02 -2.30
CA LYS A 289 -30.54 -40.57 -1.58
C LYS A 289 -31.62 -40.23 -2.62
N LYS A 290 -32.73 -40.96 -2.58
CA LYS A 290 -34.01 -40.57 -3.20
C LYS A 290 -34.53 -39.31 -2.53
#